data_AF-A0A1I3TGE4-F1
#
_entry.id   AF-A0A1I3TGE4-F1
#
_cell.length_a   1.000
_cell.length_b   1.000
_cell.length_c   1.000
_cell.angle_alpha   90.00
_cell.angle_beta   90.00
_cell.angle_gamma   90.00
#
_symmetry.space_group_name_H-M   'P 1'
#
loop_
_entity.id
_entity.type
_entity.pdbx_description
1 polymer ?
#
loop_
_entity_poly.entity_id
_entity_poly.type
_entity_poly.pdbx_seq_one_letter_code
_entity_poly.pdbx_strand_id
1 'polypeptide(L)'
;MPTGTCWCGCGTEVGLGSFFSQGHDKIAEAALLAARYDNSVARLIAHHGFGPENGVREAAVEKGYWEACPEASCNYLGAPASIRVHRKKMQH
;
A
#
# COMPACT_ATOMS: atom_id res chain seq x y z
N MET A 1 -7.33 2.52 17.58
CA MET A 1 -6.49 3.11 18.66
C MET A 1 -5.27 2.20 18.86
N PRO A 2 -4.03 2.74 18.85
CA PRO A 2 -2.83 1.97 19.18
C PRO A 2 -2.82 1.60 20.67
N THR A 3 -2.41 0.37 20.99
CA THR A 3 -2.55 -0.23 22.34
C THR A 3 -1.29 -0.13 23.20
N GLY A 4 -0.20 0.45 22.69
CA GLY A 4 1.12 0.43 23.33
C GLY A 4 1.93 -0.84 23.05
N THR A 5 1.38 -1.79 22.29
CA THR A 5 2.05 -3.03 21.89
C THR A 5 2.04 -3.20 20.38
N CYS A 6 3.08 -3.80 19.83
CA CYS A 6 3.23 -4.02 18.40
C CYS A 6 2.16 -4.97 17.84
N TRP A 7 1.46 -4.51 16.80
CA TRP A 7 0.36 -5.24 16.15
C TRP A 7 0.81 -6.40 15.26
N CYS A 8 2.11 -6.63 15.06
CA CYS A 8 2.56 -7.87 14.44
C CYS A 8 2.43 -9.08 15.37
N GLY A 9 2.12 -8.86 16.66
CA GLY A 9 1.91 -9.93 17.65
C GLY A 9 3.17 -10.36 18.40
N CYS A 10 4.32 -9.70 18.20
CA CYS A 10 5.58 -10.06 18.89
C CYS A 10 5.63 -9.64 20.36
N GLY A 11 4.66 -8.87 20.85
CA GLY A 11 4.61 -8.38 22.23
C GLY A 11 5.53 -7.19 22.54
N THR A 12 6.32 -6.70 21.58
CA THR A 12 7.19 -5.53 21.77
C THR A 12 6.36 -4.28 22.07
N GLU A 13 6.75 -3.52 23.08
CA GLU A 13 6.14 -2.21 23.36
C GLU A 13 6.46 -1.20 22.26
N VAL A 14 5.49 -0.35 21.92
CA VAL A 14 5.63 0.70 20.91
C VAL A 14 5.23 2.05 21.49
N GLY A 15 5.87 3.11 20.97
CA GLY A 15 5.57 4.47 21.40
C GLY A 15 4.11 4.86 21.20
N LEU A 16 3.64 5.83 21.98
CA LEU A 16 2.31 6.43 21.85
C LEU A 16 2.06 6.89 20.40
N GLY A 17 0.92 6.48 19.84
CA GLY A 17 0.56 6.79 18.45
C GLY A 17 1.09 5.81 17.40
N SER A 18 2.02 4.93 17.77
CA SER A 18 2.57 3.90 16.86
C SER A 18 1.82 2.58 16.99
N PHE A 19 1.61 1.90 15.86
CA PHE A 19 1.01 0.56 15.80
C PHE A 19 2.06 -0.56 15.70
N PHE A 20 3.21 -0.26 15.11
CA PHE A 20 4.26 -1.23 14.81
C PHE A 20 5.61 -0.75 15.35
N SER A 21 6.43 -1.68 15.81
CA SER A 21 7.87 -1.46 15.93
C SER A 21 8.47 -1.22 14.54
N GLN A 22 9.66 -0.61 14.48
CA GLN A 22 10.28 -0.26 13.20
C GLN A 22 10.41 -1.48 12.27
N GLY A 23 9.82 -1.40 11.07
CA GLY A 23 9.84 -2.46 10.06
C GLY A 23 8.86 -3.62 10.30
N HIS A 24 8.13 -3.64 11.41
CA HIS A 24 7.19 -4.72 11.74
C HIS A 24 5.86 -4.61 10.98
N ASP A 25 5.57 -3.48 10.34
CA ASP A 25 4.43 -3.32 9.44
C ASP A 25 4.53 -4.31 8.26
N LYS A 26 5.72 -4.47 7.68
CA LYS A 26 5.95 -5.42 6.58
C LYS A 26 5.96 -6.87 7.03
N ILE A 27 6.43 -7.14 8.25
CA ILE A 27 6.32 -8.48 8.85
C ILE A 27 4.85 -8.83 9.07
N ALA A 28 4.05 -7.91 9.61
CA ALA A 28 2.63 -8.11 9.82
C ALA A 28 1.86 -8.30 8.49
N GLU A 29 2.19 -7.53 7.45
CA GLU A 29 1.62 -7.67 6.11
C GLU A 29 1.92 -9.07 5.51
N ALA A 30 3.18 -9.53 5.60
CA ALA A 30 3.57 -10.86 5.14
C ALA A 30 2.88 -11.99 5.94
N ALA A 31 2.80 -11.85 7.27
CA ALA A 31 2.10 -12.81 8.12
C ALA A 31 0.59 -12.86 7.78
N LEU A 32 -0.03 -11.71 7.49
CA LEU A 32 -1.42 -11.64 7.03
C LEU A 32 -1.62 -12.35 5.69
N LEU A 33 -0.72 -12.14 4.73
CA LEU A 33 -0.73 -12.84 3.45
C LEU A 33 -0.66 -14.37 3.63
N ALA A 34 0.26 -14.86 4.46
CA ALA A 34 0.38 -16.27 4.75
C ALA A 34 -0.85 -16.84 5.48
N ALA A 35 -1.38 -16.13 6.49
CA ALA A 35 -2.47 -16.62 7.33
C ALA A 35 -3.85 -16.57 6.67
N ARG A 36 -4.06 -15.71 5.66
CA ARG A 36 -5.41 -15.43 5.11
C ARG A 36 -5.53 -15.55 3.61
N TYR A 37 -4.42 -15.51 2.88
CA TYR A 37 -4.42 -15.39 1.42
C TYR A 37 -3.51 -16.40 0.74
N ASP A 38 -3.19 -17.53 1.38
CA ASP A 38 -2.33 -18.59 0.84
C ASP A 38 -0.97 -18.05 0.37
N ASN A 39 -0.44 -17.04 1.07
CA ASN A 39 0.76 -16.32 0.70
C ASN A 39 0.72 -15.72 -0.73
N SER A 40 -0.47 -15.39 -1.23
CA SER A 40 -0.72 -14.89 -2.59
C SER A 40 -1.28 -13.47 -2.58
N VAL A 41 -0.49 -12.52 -3.11
CA VAL A 41 -0.94 -11.14 -3.31
C VAL A 41 -2.11 -11.08 -4.30
N ALA A 42 -2.10 -11.92 -5.34
CA ALA A 42 -3.20 -11.99 -6.29
C ALA A 42 -4.52 -12.36 -5.59
N ARG A 43 -4.49 -13.31 -4.64
CA ARG A 43 -5.65 -13.69 -3.84
C ARG A 43 -6.12 -12.56 -2.92
N LEU A 44 -5.19 -11.84 -2.28
CA LEU A 44 -5.52 -10.64 -1.50
C LEU A 44 -6.26 -9.60 -2.36
N ILE A 45 -5.70 -9.24 -3.52
CA ILE A 45 -6.28 -8.26 -4.43
C ILE A 45 -7.69 -8.69 -4.89
N ALA A 46 -7.83 -9.94 -5.33
CA ALA A 46 -9.12 -10.51 -5.74
C ALA A 46 -10.15 -10.54 -4.60
N HIS A 47 -9.73 -10.91 -3.38
CA HIS A 47 -10.61 -10.94 -2.21
C HIS A 47 -11.20 -9.56 -1.88
N HIS A 48 -10.45 -8.48 -2.13
CA HIS A 48 -10.94 -7.10 -1.94
C HIS A 48 -11.66 -6.53 -3.15
N GLY A 49 -12.03 -7.37 -4.12
CA GLY A 49 -12.85 -7.00 -5.27
C GLY A 49 -12.07 -6.36 -6.43
N PHE A 50 -10.74 -6.38 -6.38
CA PHE A 50 -9.88 -5.84 -7.43
C PHE A 50 -9.41 -6.93 -8.40
N GLY A 51 -9.06 -6.54 -9.62
CA GLY A 51 -8.62 -7.46 -10.67
C GLY A 51 -8.35 -6.73 -11.99
N PRO A 52 -8.23 -7.46 -13.11
CA PRO A 52 -7.98 -6.87 -14.43
C PRO A 52 -9.01 -5.80 -14.85
N GLU A 53 -10.29 -6.03 -14.50
CA GLU A 53 -11.40 -5.11 -14.84
C GLU A 53 -11.67 -4.06 -13.74
N ASN A 54 -11.07 -4.20 -12.56
CA ASN A 54 -11.22 -3.28 -11.43
C ASN A 54 -9.86 -3.04 -10.78
N GLY A 55 -9.08 -2.14 -11.37
CA GLY A 55 -7.68 -1.95 -11.03
C GLY A 55 -7.46 -1.28 -9.68
N VAL A 56 -6.59 -1.86 -8.85
CA VAL A 56 -6.31 -1.37 -7.49
C VAL A 56 -5.55 -0.02 -7.48
N ARG A 57 -4.82 0.30 -8.54
CA ARG A 57 -4.08 1.58 -8.64
C ARG A 57 -5.03 2.72 -9.02
N GLU A 58 -5.94 2.44 -9.92
CA GLU A 58 -7.01 3.31 -10.38
C GLU A 58 -7.93 3.65 -9.19
N ALA A 59 -8.33 2.64 -8.42
CA ALA A 59 -9.07 2.84 -7.17
C ALA A 59 -8.30 3.71 -6.15
N ALA A 60 -6.98 3.58 -6.05
CA ALA A 60 -6.17 4.44 -5.17
C ALA A 60 -6.16 5.91 -5.62
N VAL A 61 -6.22 6.15 -6.93
CA VAL A 61 -6.37 7.50 -7.52
C VAL A 61 -7.76 8.06 -7.25
N GLU A 62 -8.82 7.28 -7.46
CA GLU A 62 -10.20 7.69 -7.18
C GLU A 62 -10.41 8.08 -5.71
N LYS A 63 -9.70 7.41 -4.78
CA LYS A 63 -9.71 7.74 -3.36
C LYS A 63 -8.82 8.93 -2.96
N GLY A 64 -8.06 9.49 -3.91
CA GLY A 64 -7.20 10.65 -3.70
C GLY A 64 -5.89 10.36 -2.96
N TYR A 65 -5.53 9.09 -2.76
CA TYR A 65 -4.23 8.72 -2.17
C TYR A 65 -3.10 8.72 -3.20
N TRP A 66 -3.44 8.40 -4.45
CA TRP A 66 -2.53 8.39 -5.59
C TRP A 66 -2.99 9.43 -6.63
N GLU A 67 -2.09 9.75 -7.55
CA GLU A 67 -2.29 10.70 -8.63
C GLU A 67 -1.97 10.03 -9.97
N ALA A 68 -2.64 10.49 -11.04
CA ALA A 68 -2.23 10.21 -12.40
C ALA A 68 -1.19 11.26 -12.86
N CYS A 69 -0.25 10.86 -13.71
CA CYS A 69 0.59 11.83 -14.40
C CYS A 69 -0.28 12.78 -15.23
N PRO A 70 -0.06 14.11 -15.16
CA PRO A 70 -0.89 15.08 -15.89
C PRO A 70 -0.66 15.07 -17.41
N GLU A 71 0.42 14.45 -17.89
CA GLU A 71 0.73 14.35 -19.31
C GLU A 71 -0.21 13.37 -20.02
N ALA A 72 -0.91 13.83 -21.06
CA ALA A 72 -2.01 13.09 -21.69
C ALA A 72 -1.58 11.76 -22.33
N SER A 73 -0.32 11.65 -22.76
CA SER A 73 0.24 10.43 -23.34
C SER A 73 0.80 9.44 -22.30
N CYS A 74 0.71 9.76 -21.00
CA CYS A 74 1.31 8.98 -19.93
C CYS A 74 0.25 8.27 -19.08
N ASN A 75 0.42 6.97 -18.86
CA ASN A 75 -0.46 6.14 -18.02
C ASN A 75 0.11 5.85 -16.62
N TYR A 76 1.11 6.62 -16.17
CA TYR A 76 1.74 6.39 -14.88
C TYR A 76 0.85 6.87 -13.73
N LEU A 77 0.52 5.95 -12.82
CA LEU A 77 -0.20 6.21 -11.57
C LEU A 77 0.73 5.95 -10.37
N GLY A 78 0.69 6.81 -9.37
CA GLY A 78 1.53 6.65 -8.20
C GLY A 78 1.20 7.59 -7.06
N ALA A 79 1.85 7.39 -5.91
CA ALA A 79 1.82 8.37 -4.83
C ALA A 79 2.38 9.73 -5.31
N PRO A 80 1.97 10.87 -4.70
CA PRO A 80 2.38 12.21 -5.16
C PRO A 80 3.90 12.40 -5.27
N ALA A 81 4.67 11.83 -4.33
CA ALA A 81 6.13 11.86 -4.38
C ALA A 81 6.69 11.10 -5.60
N SER A 82 6.07 9.97 -5.96
CA SER A 82 6.44 9.18 -7.14
C SER A 82 6.10 9.90 -8.43
N ILE A 83 4.95 10.58 -8.52
CA ILE A 83 4.59 11.42 -9.68
C ILE A 83 5.63 12.52 -9.90
N ARG A 84 6.02 13.25 -8.85
CA ARG A 84 7.04 14.30 -8.96
C ARG A 84 8.37 13.76 -9.50
N VAL A 85 8.82 12.61 -9.00
CA VAL A 85 10.07 11.98 -9.46
C VAL A 85 9.92 11.48 -10.90
N HIS A 86 8.79 10.87 -11.23
CA HIS A 86 8.47 10.38 -12.57
C HIS A 86 8.53 11.51 -13.60
N ARG A 87 7.83 12.63 -13.34
CA ARG A 87 7.80 13.80 -14.23
C ARG A 87 9.20 14.35 -14.51
N LYS A 88 10.03 14.48 -13.46
CA LYS A 88 11.42 14.91 -13.63
C LYS A 88 12.24 13.97 -14.53
N LYS A 89 12.02 12.65 -14.43
CA LYS A 89 12.76 11.65 -15.23
C LYS A 89 12.29 11.60 -16.68
N MET A 90 10.98 11.72 -16.90
CA MET A 90 10.37 11.64 -18.24
C MET A 90 10.28 13.00 -18.95
N GLN A 91 10.59 14.10 -18.25
CA GLN A 91 10.49 15.48 -18.75
C GLN A 91 9.04 15.87 -19.11
N HIS A 92 8.09 15.49 -18.22
CA HIS A 92 6.69 15.94 -18.18
C HIS A 92 6.49 17.03 -17.09
#